data_AF-A0A8J7QGC4-F1
#
_entry.id   AF-A0A8J7QGC4-F1
#
_cell.length_a   1.000
_cell.length_b   1.000
_cell.length_c   1.000
_cell.angle_alpha   90.00
_cell.angle_beta   90.00
_cell.angle_gamma   90.00
#
_symmetry.space_group_name_H-M   'P 1'
#
loop_
_entity.id
_entity.type
_entity.pdbx_description
1 polymer ?
#
loop_
_entity_poly.entity_id
_entity_poly.type
_entity_poly.pdbx_seq_one_letter_code
_entity_poly.pdbx_strand_id
1 'polypeptide(L)'
;MNGFTFHLPTKVIFGRGSMSKLGEEAARLGKRCLVVTGRNFARKSGYLDAIGASLAKSGLEFSVFDQVEPHPSIGTVYKARRWQGKAAATS
;
A
#
# COMPACT_ATOMS: atom_id res chain seq x y z
N MET A 1 29.96 22.44 -11.57
CA MET A 1 28.58 21.93 -11.57
C MET A 1 27.67 23.11 -11.88
N ASN A 2 26.81 22.97 -12.89
CA ASN A 2 25.80 24.00 -13.21
C ASN A 2 24.62 23.88 -12.22
N GLY A 3 23.83 24.95 -12.09
CA GLY A 3 22.67 24.99 -11.19
C GLY A 3 21.52 24.10 -11.66
N PHE A 4 20.77 23.54 -10.70
CA PHE A 4 19.54 22.78 -10.95
C PHE A 4 18.49 23.06 -9.88
N THR A 5 17.22 22.85 -10.22
CA THR A 5 16.09 22.87 -9.29
C THR A 5 15.61 21.43 -9.05
N PHE A 6 15.42 21.09 -7.78
CA PHE A 6 14.91 19.78 -7.36
C PHE A 6 13.59 19.95 -6.60
N HIS A 7 12.54 19.28 -7.07
CA HIS A 7 11.22 19.30 -6.44
C HIS A 7 10.76 17.86 -6.20
N LEU A 8 10.57 17.52 -4.92
CA LEU A 8 10.06 16.23 -4.48
C LEU A 8 8.79 16.44 -3.63
N PRO A 9 7.59 16.42 -4.22
CA PRO A 9 6.34 16.59 -3.48
C PRO A 9 6.03 15.41 -2.56
N THR A 10 6.69 14.27 -2.79
CA THR A 10 6.51 13.04 -2.01
C THR A 10 7.15 13.16 -0.63
N LYS A 11 6.35 12.95 0.42
CA LYS A 11 6.85 12.80 1.79
C LYS A 11 7.55 11.45 1.95
N VAL A 12 8.85 11.47 2.28
CA VAL A 12 9.64 10.26 2.54
C VAL A 12 9.82 10.08 4.04
N ILE A 13 9.38 8.94 4.57
CA ILE A 13 9.59 8.55 5.97
C ILE A 13 10.58 7.39 5.99
N PHE A 14 11.82 7.67 6.39
CA PHE A 14 12.91 6.70 6.42
C PHE A 14 13.40 6.45 7.84
N GLY A 15 13.87 5.23 8.11
CA GLY A 15 14.44 4.81 9.39
C GLY A 15 13.80 3.55 9.96
N ARG A 16 14.45 2.96 10.97
CA ARG A 16 13.95 1.76 11.65
C ARG A 16 12.62 2.07 12.32
N GLY A 17 11.61 1.21 12.10
CA GLY A 17 10.27 1.39 12.66
C GLY A 17 9.36 2.36 11.89
N SER A 18 9.80 2.92 10.75
CA SER A 18 8.97 3.80 9.92
C SER A 18 7.62 3.17 9.52
N MET A 19 7.59 1.84 9.36
CA MET A 19 6.39 1.07 9.02
C MET A 19 5.23 1.27 10.01
N SER A 20 5.52 1.59 11.28
CA SER A 20 4.49 1.87 12.29
C SER A 20 3.59 3.06 11.94
N LYS A 21 4.12 4.02 11.16
CA LYS A 21 3.41 5.23 10.74
C LYS A 21 2.51 5.03 9.52
N LEU A 22 2.58 3.87 8.87
CA LEU A 22 1.85 3.61 7.61
C LEU A 22 0.35 3.88 7.75
N GLY A 23 -0.29 3.28 8.75
CA GLY A 23 -1.71 3.44 9.00
C GLY A 23 -2.11 4.88 9.32
N GLU A 24 -1.31 5.59 10.13
CA GLU A 24 -1.55 7.00 10.47
C GLU A 24 -1.48 7.90 9.23
N GLU A 25 -0.48 7.71 8.37
CA GLU A 25 -0.34 8.47 7.13
C GLU A 25 -1.44 8.13 6.12
N ALA A 26 -1.85 6.85 6.03
CA ALA A 26 -2.96 6.43 5.18
C ALA A 26 -4.30 7.01 5.65
N ALA A 27 -4.56 7.05 6.97
CA ALA A 27 -5.79 7.59 7.56
C ALA A 27 -6.02 9.06 7.18
N ARG A 28 -4.95 9.83 6.98
CA ARG A 28 -5.01 11.24 6.56
C ARG A 28 -5.51 11.42 5.14
N LEU A 29 -5.42 10.38 4.30
CA LEU A 29 -5.89 10.39 2.91
C LEU A 29 -7.34 9.91 2.78
N GLY A 30 -7.82 9.10 3.72
CA GLY A 30 -9.19 8.60 3.72
C GLY A 30 -9.42 7.43 4.67
N LYS A 31 -10.64 6.88 4.63
CA LYS A 31 -11.10 5.79 5.50
C LYS A 31 -10.98 4.39 4.87
N ARG A 32 -10.79 4.33 3.55
CA ARG A 32 -10.74 3.10 2.76
C ARG A 32 -9.54 3.12 1.83
N CYS A 33 -8.80 2.02 1.76
CA CYS A 33 -7.67 1.90 0.83
C CYS A 33 -7.61 0.52 0.14
N LEU A 34 -6.93 0.48 -1.01
CA LEU A 34 -6.61 -0.73 -1.74
C LEU A 34 -5.09 -0.98 -1.67
N VAL A 35 -4.69 -2.09 -1.07
CA VAL A 35 -3.29 -2.55 -1.06
C VAL A 35 -3.02 -3.30 -2.37
N VAL A 36 -2.14 -2.76 -3.20
CA VAL A 36 -1.77 -3.33 -4.51
C VAL A 36 -0.37 -3.94 -4.40
N THR A 37 -0.24 -5.24 -4.63
CA THR A 37 1.03 -5.97 -4.52
C THR A 37 1.14 -7.11 -5.55
N GLY A 38 2.35 -7.63 -5.75
CA GLY A 38 2.57 -8.86 -6.49
C GLY A 38 2.19 -10.12 -5.69
N ARG A 39 2.11 -11.25 -6.40
CA ARG A 39 1.53 -12.53 -5.93
C ARG A 39 2.13 -13.11 -4.66
N ASN A 40 3.44 -13.12 -4.55
CA ASN A 40 4.11 -13.98 -3.57
C ASN A 40 4.96 -13.21 -2.55
N PHE A 41 5.64 -12.14 -2.98
CA PHE A 41 6.68 -11.52 -2.17
C PHE A 41 6.16 -10.93 -0.86
N ALA A 42 5.16 -10.05 -0.92
CA ALA A 42 4.63 -9.36 0.27
C ALA A 42 4.02 -10.34 1.30
N ARG A 43 3.45 -11.46 0.82
CA ARG A 43 2.91 -12.51 1.68
C ARG A 43 4.02 -13.34 2.33
N LYS A 44 5.01 -13.80 1.55
CA LYS A 44 6.12 -14.62 2.06
C LYS A 44 7.04 -13.90 3.04
N SER A 45 7.13 -12.59 2.93
CA SER A 45 7.96 -11.74 3.78
C SER A 45 7.26 -11.28 5.06
N GLY A 46 5.96 -11.56 5.23
CA GLY A 46 5.15 -11.04 6.33
C GLY A 46 4.81 -9.55 6.22
N TYR A 47 5.20 -8.87 5.13
CA TYR A 47 4.87 -7.46 4.93
C TYR A 47 3.36 -7.23 4.81
N LEU A 48 2.64 -8.15 4.17
CA LEU A 48 1.19 -8.00 4.00
C LEU A 48 0.47 -7.99 5.34
N ASP A 49 0.91 -8.83 6.29
CA ASP A 49 0.36 -8.89 7.64
C ASP A 49 0.72 -7.64 8.45
N ALA A 50 1.97 -7.16 8.34
CA ALA A 50 2.40 -5.92 8.99
C ALA A 50 1.65 -4.69 8.45
N ILE A 51 1.41 -4.62 7.14
CA ILE A 51 0.58 -3.57 6.51
C ILE A 51 -0.84 -3.65 7.07
N GLY A 52 -1.46 -4.84 7.03
CA GLY A 52 -2.82 -5.03 7.48
C GLY A 52 -3.00 -4.65 8.95
N ALA A 53 -2.08 -5.05 9.82
CA ALA A 53 -2.09 -4.69 11.23
C ALA A 53 -1.98 -3.17 11.46
N SER A 54 -1.11 -2.48 10.71
CA SER A 54 -0.96 -1.02 10.81
C SER A 54 -2.22 -0.27 10.36
N LEU A 55 -2.83 -0.69 9.25
CA LEU A 55 -4.07 -0.12 8.72
C LEU A 55 -5.25 -0.36 9.66
N ALA A 56 -5.43 -1.59 10.15
CA ALA A 56 -6.49 -1.95 11.08
C ALA A 56 -6.37 -1.18 12.41
N LYS A 57 -5.16 -1.06 12.97
CA LYS A 57 -4.91 -0.26 14.18
C LYS A 57 -5.31 1.20 14.02
N SER A 58 -5.25 1.73 12.80
CA SER A 58 -5.63 3.10 12.48
C SER A 58 -7.10 3.24 12.06
N GLY A 59 -7.87 2.15 12.11
CA GLY A 59 -9.30 2.13 11.78
C GLY A 59 -9.62 2.24 10.30
N LEU A 60 -8.67 1.94 9.40
CA LEU A 60 -8.94 1.90 7.96
C LEU A 60 -9.50 0.55 7.55
N GLU A 61 -10.55 0.60 6.73
CA GLU A 61 -10.98 -0.53 5.93
C GLU A 61 -10.04 -0.70 4.73
N PHE A 62 -9.60 -1.92 4.46
CA PHE A 62 -8.74 -2.18 3.30
C PHE A 62 -9.07 -3.48 2.60
N SER A 63 -8.81 -3.49 1.29
CA SER A 63 -8.79 -4.71 0.48
C SER A 63 -7.42 -4.91 -0.13
N VAL A 64 -7.11 -6.14 -0.52
CA VAL A 64 -5.80 -6.51 -1.09
C VAL A 64 -5.99 -7.03 -2.51
N PHE A 65 -5.29 -6.41 -3.47
CA PHE A 65 -5.10 -6.92 -4.82
C PHE A 65 -3.66 -7.42 -4.96
N ASP A 66 -3.47 -8.74 -4.89
CA ASP A 66 -2.16 -9.39 -4.92
C ASP A 66 -1.84 -10.05 -6.27
N GLN A 67 -2.43 -9.59 -7.37
CA GLN A 67 -2.29 -10.24 -8.68
C GLN A 67 -1.34 -9.52 -9.64
N VAL A 68 -0.55 -8.56 -9.15
CA VAL A 68 0.37 -7.79 -10.00
C VAL A 68 1.52 -8.67 -10.51
N GLU A 69 1.67 -8.73 -11.82
CA GLU A 69 2.80 -9.35 -12.51
C GLU A 69 4.03 -8.41 -12.58
N PRO A 70 5.26 -8.93 -12.74
CA PRO A 70 6.48 -8.10 -12.74
C PRO A 70 6.49 -6.97 -13.78
N HIS A 71 5.83 -7.18 -14.92
CA HIS A 71 5.66 -6.17 -15.96
C HIS A 71 4.16 -5.93 -16.17
N PRO A 72 3.52 -5.03 -15.38
CA PRO A 72 2.08 -4.91 -15.34
C PRO A 72 1.51 -4.43 -16.67
N SER A 73 0.51 -5.16 -17.17
CA SER A 73 -0.28 -4.77 -18.34
C SER A 73 -1.41 -3.81 -17.97
N ILE A 74 -1.96 -3.10 -18.96
CA ILE A 74 -3.18 -2.29 -18.75
C ILE A 74 -4.37 -3.17 -18.31
N GLY A 75 -4.39 -4.44 -18.72
CA GLY A 75 -5.40 -5.41 -18.26
C GLY A 75 -5.38 -5.60 -16.75
N THR A 76 -4.19 -5.62 -16.13
CA THR A 76 -4.03 -5.69 -14.67
C THR A 76 -4.54 -4.44 -13.97
N VAL A 77 -4.33 -3.27 -14.56
CA VAL A 77 -4.90 -2.01 -14.05
C VAL A 77 -6.42 -2.06 -14.05
N TYR A 78 -7.04 -2.54 -15.14
CA TYR A 78 -8.50 -2.68 -15.20
C TYR A 78 -9.04 -3.72 -14.23
N LYS A 79 -8.31 -4.82 -14.00
CA LYS A 79 -8.65 -5.81 -12.97
C LYS A 79 -8.61 -5.19 -11.57
N ALA A 80 -7.55 -4.45 -11.24
CA ALA A 80 -7.42 -3.76 -9.95
C ALA A 80 -8.53 -2.70 -9.75
N ARG A 81 -8.88 -1.95 -10.79
CA ARG A 81 -9.97 -0.96 -10.75
C ARG A 81 -11.33 -1.59 -10.44
N ARG A 82 -11.58 -2.79 -10.96
CA ARG A 82 -12.84 -3.54 -10.75
C ARG A 82 -12.77 -4.46 -9.53
N TRP A 83 -11.70 -4.39 -8.75
CA TRP A 83 -11.48 -5.30 -7.65
C TRP A 83 -12.53 -5.08 -6.55
N GLN A 84 -13.24 -6.15 -6.22
CA GLN A 84 -14.19 -6.21 -5.10
C GLN A 84 -13.76 -7.28 -4.08
N GLY A 85 -12.50 -7.74 -4.15
CA GLY A 85 -12.00 -8.81 -3.29
C GLY A 85 -12.03 -8.44 -1.81
N LYS A 86 -11.94 -9.48 -0.97
CA LYS A 86 -12.24 -9.45 0.48
C LYS A 86 -11.68 -8.20 1.17
N ALA A 87 -12.56 -7.46 1.82
CA ALA A 87 -12.18 -6.58 2.91
C ALA A 87 -11.46 -7.46 3.95
N ALA A 88 -10.23 -7.11 4.28
CA ALA A 88 -9.59 -7.70 5.44
C ALA A 88 -10.33 -7.11 6.65
N ALA A 89 -11.26 -7.89 7.20
CA ALA A 89 -12.10 -7.47 8.29
C ALA A 89 -11.23 -7.09 9.49
N THR A 90 -11.43 -5.87 9.98
CA THR A 90 -11.04 -5.44 11.32
C THR A 90 -11.69 -6.42 12.30
N SER A 91 -10.90 -7.34 12.85
CA SER A 91 -11.29 -8.09 14.05
C SER A 91 -10.94 -7.26 15.27
#